data_AF-A0A1H8U6U0-F1
#
_entry.id   AF-A0A1H8U6U0-F1
#
_cell.length_a   1.000
_cell.length_b   1.000
_cell.length_c   1.000
_cell.angle_alpha   90.00
_cell.angle_beta   90.00
_cell.angle_gamma   90.00
#
_symmetry.space_group_name_H-M   'P 1'
#
loop_
_entity.id
_entity.type
_entity.pdbx_description
1 polymer ?
#
loop_
_entity_poly.entity_id
_entity_poly.type
_entity_poly.pdbx_seq_one_letter_code
_entity_poly.pdbx_strand_id
1 'polypeptide(L)'
;MEDELFNRAAEELLIRSGGSTEIIIEARFPGSRLVGGRYHMATAKVYLYKEQLKEQCLELFGSLNRLREYVAVVCAHELGHAEDRELVSLSNRLDEEISHREHAEIALQIEENAWRYAESLLPDIDPEFMRTIIDESLYAYRRKLRTAIA
;
A
#
# COMPACT_ATOMS: atom_id res chain seq x y z
N MET A 1 -7.53 20.24 11.47
CA MET A 1 -6.36 20.38 10.58
C MET A 1 -5.71 19.03 10.28
N GLU A 2 -5.26 18.26 11.28
CA GLU A 2 -4.61 16.97 11.00
C GLU A 2 -5.58 15.92 10.47
N ASP A 3 -6.66 15.62 11.19
CA ASP A 3 -7.69 14.66 10.75
C ASP A 3 -8.26 15.01 9.37
N GLU A 4 -8.36 16.30 9.11
CA GLU A 4 -8.83 16.86 7.86
C GLU A 4 -7.87 16.59 6.69
N LEU A 5 -6.56 16.53 6.93
CA LEU A 5 -5.58 16.14 5.91
C LEU A 5 -5.78 14.69 5.47
N PHE A 6 -5.90 13.77 6.43
CA PHE A 6 -6.08 12.35 6.15
C PHE A 6 -7.42 12.09 5.48
N ASN A 7 -8.51 12.67 6.01
CA ASN A 7 -9.84 12.50 5.45
C ASN A 7 -9.91 13.05 4.02
N ARG A 8 -9.39 14.25 3.75
CA ARG A 8 -9.38 14.81 2.39
C ARG A 8 -8.57 13.97 1.41
N ALA A 9 -7.41 13.47 1.82
CA ALA A 9 -6.59 12.60 0.96
C ALA A 9 -7.34 11.30 0.60
N ALA A 10 -8.01 10.68 1.57
CA ALA A 10 -8.80 9.48 1.33
C ALA A 10 -10.06 9.74 0.48
N GLU A 11 -10.82 10.80 0.77
CA GLU A 11 -12.02 11.18 0.03
C GLU A 11 -11.71 11.49 -1.44
N GLU A 12 -10.65 12.26 -1.71
CA GLU A 12 -10.23 12.56 -3.08
C GLU A 12 -9.86 11.28 -3.86
N LEU A 13 -9.21 10.32 -3.21
CA LEU A 13 -8.85 9.05 -3.85
C LEU A 13 -10.05 8.14 -4.10
N LEU A 14 -11.03 8.12 -3.21
CA LEU A 14 -12.29 7.40 -3.44
C LEU A 14 -13.04 7.97 -4.64
N ILE A 15 -13.09 9.31 -4.76
CA ILE A 15 -13.71 9.95 -5.92
C ILE A 15 -12.95 9.58 -7.20
N ARG A 16 -11.61 9.61 -7.17
CA ARG A 16 -10.78 9.28 -8.34
C ARG A 16 -10.88 7.81 -8.74
N SER A 17 -10.97 6.89 -7.77
CA SER A 17 -11.04 5.46 -8.07
C SER A 17 -12.38 5.07 -8.67
N GLY A 18 -13.43 5.86 -8.44
CA GLY A 18 -14.80 5.50 -8.79
C GLY A 18 -15.32 4.28 -8.02
N GLY A 19 -14.58 3.84 -7.01
CA GLY A 19 -14.89 2.68 -6.18
C GLY A 19 -15.74 3.04 -4.97
N SER A 20 -16.23 2.00 -4.29
CA SER A 20 -17.02 2.13 -3.06
C SER A 20 -16.35 1.49 -1.84
N THR A 21 -15.05 1.20 -1.95
CA THR A 21 -14.26 0.60 -0.86
C THR A 21 -14.28 1.51 0.35
N GLU A 22 -14.63 0.97 1.52
CA GLU A 22 -14.68 1.74 2.75
C GLU A 22 -13.23 1.97 3.26
N ILE A 23 -12.88 3.24 3.48
CA ILE A 23 -11.59 3.64 4.06
C ILE A 23 -11.82 4.04 5.52
N ILE A 24 -11.12 3.38 6.42
CA ILE A 24 -11.13 3.64 7.85
C ILE A 24 -9.79 4.27 8.24
N ILE A 25 -9.86 5.43 8.88
CA ILE A 25 -8.68 6.14 9.36
C ILE A 25 -8.59 5.98 10.87
N GLU A 26 -7.53 5.33 11.33
CA GLU A 26 -7.26 5.10 12.75
C GLU A 26 -6.02 5.86 13.21
N ALA A 27 -5.90 6.09 14.52
CA ALA A 27 -4.74 6.77 15.07
C ALA A 27 -3.46 5.94 14.87
N ARG A 28 -3.53 4.63 15.15
CA ARG A 28 -2.37 3.76 15.22
C ARG A 28 -2.71 2.31 14.88
N PHE A 29 -1.79 1.61 14.21
CA PHE A 29 -1.89 0.17 14.00
C PHE A 29 -1.90 -0.60 15.34
N PRO A 30 -2.77 -1.61 15.53
CA PRO A 30 -2.75 -2.46 16.70
C PRO A 30 -1.52 -3.39 16.67
N GLY A 31 -0.42 -2.95 17.29
CA GLY A 31 0.81 -3.73 17.44
C GLY A 31 2.07 -2.87 17.36
N SER A 32 3.23 -3.53 17.23
CA SER A 32 4.55 -2.90 17.13
C SER A 32 5.04 -2.72 15.68
N ARG A 33 4.24 -3.12 14.68
CA ARG A 33 4.64 -3.01 13.28
C ARG A 33 4.42 -1.59 12.75
N LEU A 34 5.36 -1.14 11.93
CA LEU A 34 5.27 0.11 11.19
C LEU A 34 4.46 -0.12 9.90
N VAL A 35 3.13 -0.15 10.03
CA VAL A 35 2.17 -0.36 8.94
C VAL A 35 1.36 0.93 8.76
N GLY A 36 1.61 1.66 7.67
CA GLY A 36 0.91 2.91 7.36
C GLY A 36 -0.48 2.69 6.75
N GLY A 37 -0.65 1.62 5.98
CA GLY A 37 -1.91 1.24 5.33
C GLY A 37 -2.11 -0.28 5.38
N ARG A 38 -3.37 -0.71 5.28
CA ARG A 38 -3.70 -2.12 5.11
C ARG A 38 -5.06 -2.32 4.47
N TYR A 39 -5.12 -3.10 3.40
CA TYR A 39 -6.34 -3.72 2.92
C TYR A 39 -6.66 -5.02 3.69
N HIS A 40 -7.90 -5.14 4.14
CA HIS A 40 -8.39 -6.30 4.88
C HIS A 40 -9.35 -7.12 4.01
N MET A 41 -8.83 -8.17 3.36
CA MET A 41 -9.56 -9.06 2.45
C MET A 41 -10.94 -9.51 2.97
N ALA A 42 -11.01 -9.96 4.22
CA ALA A 42 -12.25 -10.55 4.76
C ALA A 42 -13.40 -9.54 4.95
N THR A 43 -13.08 -8.25 5.08
CA THR A 43 -14.08 -7.18 5.24
C THR A 43 -14.14 -6.25 4.04
N ALA A 44 -13.24 -6.41 3.06
CA ALA A 44 -13.05 -5.50 1.94
C ALA A 44 -12.87 -4.03 2.37
N LYS A 45 -12.13 -3.80 3.46
CA LYS A 45 -11.89 -2.47 4.03
C LYS A 45 -10.44 -2.06 3.91
N VAL A 46 -10.19 -0.79 3.63
CA VAL A 46 -8.87 -0.17 3.71
C VAL A 46 -8.72 0.52 5.04
N TYR A 47 -7.60 0.33 5.71
CA TYR A 47 -7.22 1.01 6.94
C TYR A 47 -6.00 1.88 6.71
N LEU A 48 -6.02 3.10 7.25
CA LEU A 48 -4.89 4.02 7.26
C LEU A 48 -4.55 4.39 8.71
N TYR A 49 -3.27 4.35 9.07
CA TYR A 49 -2.81 4.55 10.44
C TYR A 49 -1.94 5.81 10.55
N LYS A 50 -2.50 6.86 11.16
CA LYS A 50 -1.91 8.21 11.14
C LYS A 50 -0.48 8.28 11.68
N GLU A 51 -0.22 7.65 12.82
CA GLU A 51 1.10 7.67 13.46
C GLU A 51 2.16 7.03 12.57
N GLN A 52 1.88 5.83 12.06
CA GLN A 52 2.79 5.10 11.17
C GLN A 52 3.03 5.85 9.86
N LEU A 53 2.00 6.44 9.26
CA LEU A 53 2.15 7.23 8.03
C LEU A 53 3.07 8.43 8.22
N LYS A 54 3.00 9.11 9.37
CA LYS A 54 3.92 10.20 9.70
C LYS A 54 5.34 9.70 9.92
N GLU A 55 5.49 8.63 10.69
CA GLU A 55 6.78 8.04 11.00
C GLU A 55 7.50 7.60 9.72
N GLN A 56 6.81 6.87 8.84
CA GLN A 56 7.36 6.45 7.54
C GLN A 56 7.68 7.65 6.62
N CYS A 57 6.81 8.66 6.56
CA CYS A 57 7.08 9.88 5.78
C CYS A 57 8.33 10.61 6.30
N LEU A 58 8.51 10.67 7.63
CA LEU A 58 9.66 11.28 8.27
C LEU A 58 10.94 10.46 8.01
N GLU A 59 10.87 9.13 8.10
CA GLU A 59 12.01 8.25 7.83
C GLU A 59 12.49 8.34 6.38
N LEU A 60 11.55 8.39 5.43
CA LEU A 60 11.87 8.42 4.00
C LEU A 60 12.33 9.80 3.52
N PHE A 61 11.69 10.87 3.98
CA PHE A 61 11.87 12.22 3.41
C PHE A 61 12.44 13.24 4.38
N GLY A 62 12.70 12.85 5.63
CA GLY A 62 13.26 13.72 6.66
C GLY A 62 12.32 14.85 7.13
N SER A 63 11.08 14.90 6.64
CA SER A 63 10.08 15.90 7.01
C SER A 63 8.65 15.44 6.73
N LEU A 64 7.67 16.16 7.29
CA LEU A 64 6.23 15.95 7.03
C LEU A 64 5.67 16.91 5.96
N ASN A 65 6.52 17.66 5.25
CA ASN A 65 6.08 18.66 4.26
C ASN A 65 5.25 18.02 3.13
N ARG A 66 5.53 16.75 2.82
CA ARG A 66 4.84 15.96 1.78
C ARG A 66 3.87 14.92 2.36
N LEU A 67 3.47 15.06 3.63
CA LEU A 67 2.63 14.06 4.30
C LEU A 67 1.31 13.79 3.56
N ARG A 68 0.65 14.82 3.02
CA ARG A 68 -0.59 14.64 2.26
C ARG A 68 -0.39 13.77 1.02
N GLU A 69 0.68 14.02 0.27
CA GLU A 69 1.03 13.21 -0.90
C GLU A 69 1.41 11.79 -0.48
N TYR A 70 2.16 11.64 0.61
CA TYR A 70 2.51 10.33 1.17
C TYR A 70 1.26 9.51 1.54
N VAL A 71 0.31 10.11 2.27
CA VAL A 71 -0.96 9.48 2.61
C VAL A 71 -1.74 9.09 1.35
N ALA A 72 -1.76 9.96 0.34
CA ALA A 72 -2.42 9.63 -0.93
C ALA A 72 -1.76 8.43 -1.62
N VAL A 73 -0.43 8.38 -1.68
CA VAL A 73 0.31 7.26 -2.29
C VAL A 73 0.01 5.94 -1.57
N VAL A 74 0.10 5.90 -0.24
CA VAL A 74 -0.19 4.68 0.54
C VAL A 74 -1.66 4.28 0.39
N CYS A 75 -2.59 5.23 0.46
CA CYS A 75 -4.00 4.94 0.28
C CYS A 75 -4.32 4.39 -1.13
N ALA A 76 -3.69 4.94 -2.17
CA ALA A 76 -3.87 4.46 -3.54
C ALA A 76 -3.34 3.02 -3.72
N HIS A 77 -2.27 2.67 -3.03
CA HIS A 77 -1.76 1.30 -2.97
C HIS A 77 -2.76 0.33 -2.30
N GLU A 78 -3.33 0.70 -1.14
CA GLU A 78 -4.33 -0.14 -0.48
C GLU A 78 -5.62 -0.30 -1.31
N LEU A 79 -6.02 0.77 -2.02
CA LEU A 79 -7.10 0.68 -3.01
C LEU A 79 -6.73 -0.23 -4.18
N GLY A 80 -5.46 -0.27 -4.57
CA GLY A 80 -4.94 -1.20 -5.57
C GLY A 80 -5.15 -2.66 -5.18
N HIS A 81 -4.98 -3.01 -3.91
CA HIS A 81 -5.38 -4.34 -3.43
C HIS A 81 -6.88 -4.57 -3.52
N ALA A 82 -7.70 -3.59 -3.17
CA ALA A 82 -9.16 -3.72 -3.23
C ALA A 82 -9.69 -3.93 -4.67
N GLU A 83 -9.02 -3.35 -5.66
CA GLU A 83 -9.40 -3.43 -7.08
C GLU A 83 -8.71 -4.55 -7.86
N ASP A 84 -7.74 -5.25 -7.24
CA ASP A 84 -7.02 -6.34 -7.90
C ASP A 84 -7.88 -7.60 -8.03
N ARG A 85 -8.35 -7.85 -9.26
CA ARG A 85 -9.15 -9.02 -9.62
C ARG A 85 -8.40 -10.34 -9.48
N GLU A 86 -7.06 -10.31 -9.50
CA GLU A 86 -6.23 -11.50 -9.35
C GLU A 86 -5.96 -11.82 -7.87
N LEU A 87 -6.17 -10.87 -6.95
CA LEU A 87 -5.75 -10.97 -5.55
C LEU A 87 -6.29 -12.22 -4.85
N VAL A 88 -7.56 -12.56 -5.05
CA VAL A 88 -8.17 -13.77 -4.46
C VAL A 88 -7.47 -15.02 -4.96
N SER A 89 -7.24 -15.12 -6.27
CA SER A 89 -6.61 -16.29 -6.88
C SER A 89 -5.14 -16.43 -6.47
N LEU A 90 -4.41 -15.32 -6.42
CA LEU A 90 -3.01 -15.29 -5.99
C LEU A 90 -2.86 -15.61 -4.50
N SER A 91 -3.76 -15.08 -3.66
CA SER A 91 -3.79 -15.39 -2.23
C SER A 91 -4.07 -16.86 -1.98
N ASN A 92 -5.05 -17.46 -2.68
CA ASN A 92 -5.33 -18.89 -2.55
C ASN A 92 -4.12 -19.74 -2.93
N ARG A 93 -3.37 -19.35 -3.97
CA ARG A 93 -2.13 -20.05 -4.36
C ARG A 93 -1.03 -19.97 -3.30
N LEU A 94 -0.97 -18.91 -2.48
CA LEU A 94 -0.02 -18.82 -1.37
C LEU A 94 -0.32 -19.80 -0.24
N ASP A 95 -1.56 -20.28 -0.12
CA ASP A 95 -1.98 -21.29 0.87
C ASP A 95 -1.69 -22.74 0.41
N GLU A 96 -1.27 -22.94 -0.84
CA GLU A 96 -0.92 -24.24 -1.40
C GLU A 96 0.53 -24.65 -1.06
N GLU A 97 0.86 -25.93 -1.22
CA GLU A 97 2.23 -26.43 -1.08
C GLU A 97 3.04 -26.06 -2.33
N ILE A 98 3.65 -24.87 -2.31
CA ILE A 98 4.48 -24.32 -3.39
C ILE A 98 5.92 -24.11 -2.94
N SER A 99 6.84 -23.98 -3.90
CA SER A 99 8.24 -23.70 -3.58
C SER A 99 8.42 -22.32 -2.95
N HIS A 100 9.51 -22.13 -2.18
CA HIS A 100 9.85 -20.82 -1.62
C HIS A 100 10.00 -19.73 -2.68
N ARG A 101 10.46 -20.11 -3.87
CA ARG A 101 10.60 -19.21 -5.01
C ARG A 101 9.23 -18.77 -5.52
N GLU A 102 8.33 -19.72 -5.81
CA GLU A 102 6.98 -19.41 -6.27
C GLU A 102 6.22 -18.55 -5.27
N HIS A 103 6.36 -18.85 -3.96
CA HIS A 103 5.77 -18.01 -2.92
C HIS A 103 6.31 -16.57 -3.00
N ALA A 104 7.62 -16.39 -3.20
CA ALA A 104 8.21 -15.05 -3.30
C ALA A 104 7.76 -14.31 -4.57
N GLU A 105 7.59 -15.01 -5.69
CA GLU A 105 7.09 -14.47 -6.96
C GLU A 105 5.63 -14.01 -6.83
N ILE A 106 4.74 -14.84 -6.26
CA ILE A 106 3.33 -14.49 -6.07
C ILE A 106 3.17 -13.32 -5.09
N ALA A 107 3.91 -13.33 -3.98
CA ALA A 107 3.87 -12.23 -3.01
C ALA A 107 4.34 -10.91 -3.64
N LEU A 108 5.39 -10.93 -4.47
CA LEU A 108 5.84 -9.75 -5.19
C LEU A 108 4.78 -9.29 -6.22
N GLN A 109 4.17 -10.22 -6.95
CA GLN A 109 3.14 -9.91 -7.94
C GLN A 109 1.93 -9.20 -7.31
N ILE A 110 1.47 -9.64 -6.15
CA ILE A 110 0.35 -9.00 -5.42
C ILE A 110 0.66 -7.52 -5.13
N GLU A 111 1.88 -7.23 -4.67
CA GLU A 111 2.31 -5.86 -4.36
C GLU A 111 2.49 -5.02 -5.64
N GLU A 112 3.08 -5.60 -6.68
CA GLU A 112 3.26 -4.92 -7.97
C GLU A 112 1.92 -4.62 -8.66
N ASN A 113 0.91 -5.48 -8.52
CA ASN A 113 -0.45 -5.23 -8.97
C ASN A 113 -1.03 -3.98 -8.30
N ALA A 114 -0.93 -3.91 -6.97
CA ALA A 114 -1.41 -2.78 -6.18
C ALA A 114 -0.69 -1.47 -6.54
N TRP A 115 0.65 -1.50 -6.71
CA TRP A 115 1.41 -0.33 -7.11
C TRP A 115 1.09 0.16 -8.52
N ARG A 116 0.90 -0.75 -9.49
CA ARG A 116 0.48 -0.37 -10.85
C ARG A 116 -0.85 0.36 -10.85
N TYR A 117 -1.79 -0.09 -10.01
CA TYR A 117 -3.05 0.63 -9.83
C TYR A 117 -2.84 2.01 -9.20
N ALA A 118 -2.03 2.10 -8.13
CA ALA A 118 -1.73 3.35 -7.45
C ALA A 118 -1.10 4.40 -8.39
N GLU A 119 -0.15 4.00 -9.23
CA GLU A 119 0.46 4.87 -10.25
C GLU A 119 -0.58 5.40 -11.25
N SER A 120 -1.53 4.57 -11.67
CA SER A 120 -2.59 4.98 -12.59
C SER A 120 -3.59 5.97 -11.96
N LEU A 121 -3.77 5.90 -10.63
CA LEU A 121 -4.71 6.73 -9.88
C LEU A 121 -4.16 8.11 -9.53
N LEU A 122 -2.82 8.24 -9.52
CA LEU A 122 -2.10 9.43 -9.07
C LEU A 122 -1.17 10.00 -10.18
N PRO A 123 -1.70 10.36 -11.36
CA PRO A 123 -0.88 10.88 -12.45
C PRO A 123 -0.22 12.24 -12.15
N ASP A 124 -0.73 12.96 -11.14
CA ASP A 124 -0.29 14.30 -10.76
C ASP A 124 0.81 14.31 -9.68
N ILE A 125 1.13 13.14 -9.10
CA ILE A 125 2.19 13.03 -8.08
C ILE A 125 3.54 13.04 -8.77
N ASP A 126 4.50 13.74 -8.15
CA ASP A 126 5.91 13.72 -8.55
C ASP A 126 6.42 12.27 -8.74
N PRO A 127 6.84 11.88 -9.95
CA PRO A 127 7.25 10.51 -10.24
C PRO A 127 8.43 10.04 -9.40
N GLU A 128 9.37 10.92 -9.03
CA GLU A 128 10.53 10.55 -8.20
C GLU A 128 10.11 10.23 -6.76
N PHE A 129 9.15 10.99 -6.24
CA PHE A 129 8.54 10.75 -4.94
C PHE A 129 7.80 9.41 -4.90
N MET A 130 6.92 9.17 -5.88
CA MET A 130 6.18 7.90 -6.01
C MET A 130 7.15 6.72 -6.10
N ARG A 131 8.15 6.82 -6.98
CA ARG A 131 9.14 5.76 -7.17
C ARG A 131 9.94 5.46 -5.91
N THR A 132 10.33 6.47 -5.15
CA THR A 132 11.04 6.28 -3.87
C THR A 132 10.23 5.42 -2.89
N ILE A 133 8.92 5.67 -2.80
CA ILE A 133 8.02 4.92 -1.90
C ILE A 133 7.85 3.48 -2.41
N ILE A 134 7.64 3.30 -3.71
CA ILE A 134 7.51 1.97 -4.34
C ILE A 134 8.79 1.15 -4.15
N ASP A 135 9.95 1.75 -4.40
CA ASP A 135 11.23 1.05 -4.31
C ASP A 135 11.55 0.62 -2.88
N GLU A 136 11.26 1.45 -1.87
CA GLU A 136 11.39 1.05 -0.46
C GLU A 136 10.40 -0.07 -0.11
N SER A 137 9.12 0.07 -0.46
CA SER A 137 8.08 -0.92 -0.17
C SER A 137 8.41 -2.30 -0.77
N LEU A 138 8.85 -2.34 -2.03
CA LEU A 138 9.16 -3.57 -2.75
C LEU A 138 10.55 -4.13 -2.42
N TYR A 139 11.42 -3.41 -1.70
CA TYR A 139 12.79 -3.82 -1.44
C TYR A 139 12.87 -5.20 -0.78
N ALA A 140 12.06 -5.44 0.26
CA ALA A 140 12.05 -6.70 0.99
C ALA A 140 11.60 -7.88 0.11
N TYR A 141 10.56 -7.68 -0.72
CA TYR A 141 10.03 -8.68 -1.65
C TYR A 141 11.05 -9.04 -2.73
N ARG A 142 11.62 -8.03 -3.39
CA ARG A 142 12.68 -8.21 -4.41
C ARG A 142 13.91 -8.90 -3.83
N ARG A 143 14.29 -8.57 -2.59
CA ARG A 143 15.39 -9.24 -1.88
C ARG A 143 15.06 -10.70 -1.59
N LYS A 144 13.86 -11.00 -1.07
CA LYS A 144 13.41 -12.37 -0.79
C LYS A 144 13.45 -13.24 -2.05
N LEU A 145 12.97 -12.73 -3.18
CA LEU A 145 13.00 -13.43 -4.46
C LEU A 145 14.42 -13.74 -4.94
N ARG A 146 15.36 -12.80 -4.79
CA ARG A 146 16.78 -13.04 -5.14
C ARG A 146 17.44 -14.12 -4.28
N THR A 147 17.01 -14.25 -3.03
CA THR A 147 17.57 -15.21 -2.06
C THR A 147 16.83 -16.54 -2.03
N ALA A 148 15.66 -16.65 -2.65
CA ALA A 148 14.91 -17.89 -2.76
C ALA A 148 15.62 -18.81 -3.77
N ILE A 149 16.54 -19.63 -3.25
CA ILE A 149 17.18 -20.71 -4.01
C ILE A 149 16.15 -21.84 -4.20
N ALA A 150 16.11 -22.40 -5.40
CA ALA A 150 15.29 -23.55 -5.78
C ALA A 150 15.78 -24.84 -5.12
#